data_AF-A0A939XM15-F1
#
_entry.id   AF-A0A939XM15-F1
#
_cell.length_a   1.000
_cell.length_b   1.000
_cell.length_c   1.000
_cell.angle_alpha   90.00
_cell.angle_beta   90.00
_cell.angle_gamma   90.00
#
_symmetry.space_group_name_H-M   'P 1'
#
loop_
_entity.id
_entity.type
_entity.pdbx_description
1 polymer ?
#
loop_
_entity_poly.entity_id
_entity_poly.type
_entity_poly.pdbx_seq_one_letter_code
_entity_poly.pdbx_strand_id
1 'polypeptide(L)'
;MKTIQKLIITFAAVITALLIITPGTAKADYQPSVKINKKNIDVDIKTPFTIKVKTKDLGENSWISYDIQKLSSSGDYEYYSNYTCEEKKNGKYKFTIYDSGTFKLNITAVDDLGDWYWYTYTDSCTVNVRNIGPEKRNMAILVGSTQKINIDRGEFVSAEYVVPEPEEDPLEYGDDDWFLGDWFWDDWSGGSSSYVDDTYVSSLQGEVTVKGDTIKAVKEGRTTVRVIWKTEAGEEITEDLTVDVTDPVFTPYDGYYLANSSYIYPTITHRSEFSEITLSTDNDKICTVSYGAWNPQGFGTCTLTIVIDGKEFSETVNVYDPKLSDEMMLIKKKKTTVLTVTGIPEGIPITFTSNDKKIVSVDGDGNVKAKKLGNTYISVHCEGLCDLTCSVTVGDGKKGMKAALQAKKYIGSAYSQEKRMQDGYFDCSSLAWRSYKASGTAIGGSDKYAPTAADLGKYYDEAGKAIATGYISPDELKPGDLIFYSTTSNGRYLNIDHVAVYYGANYGNVSSWYGDYGLENTGAIVHSRTGGVQFSNYSWYVPDGIVLICRP
;
A
#
# COMPACT_ATOMS: atom_id res chain seq x y z
N MET A 1 42.73 3.59 -39.79
CA MET A 1 44.12 3.47 -39.31
C MET A 1 44.79 4.83 -39.46
N LYS A 2 45.38 5.51 -38.49
CA LYS A 2 45.70 5.25 -37.07
C LYS A 2 45.93 6.63 -36.44
N THR A 3 44.87 7.37 -36.06
CA THR A 3 45.04 8.63 -35.30
C THR A 3 43.79 9.09 -34.56
N ILE A 4 42.84 8.18 -34.29
CA ILE A 4 41.65 8.46 -33.46
C ILE A 4 41.71 7.52 -32.25
N GLN A 5 42.81 7.63 -31.51
CA GLN A 5 43.06 6.91 -30.26
C GLN A 5 43.74 7.84 -29.22
N LYS A 6 43.56 9.16 -29.39
CA LYS A 6 44.06 10.23 -28.51
C LYS A 6 43.06 11.40 -28.39
N LEU A 7 41.76 11.12 -28.55
CA LEU A 7 40.67 12.09 -28.38
C LEU A 7 39.74 11.73 -27.20
N ILE A 8 40.22 10.88 -26.30
CA ILE A 8 39.67 10.65 -24.97
C ILE A 8 40.87 10.78 -24.02
N ILE A 9 40.65 11.48 -22.91
CA ILE A 9 41.61 11.93 -21.89
C ILE A 9 42.17 13.32 -22.22
N THR A 10 41.77 14.31 -21.40
CA THR A 10 42.28 15.69 -21.28
C THR A 10 41.57 16.81 -22.07
N PHE A 11 40.24 16.78 -22.17
CA PHE A 11 39.40 17.99 -22.07
C PHE A 11 38.96 18.05 -20.60
N ALA A 12 39.22 19.04 -19.75
CA ALA A 12 39.46 20.44 -19.96
C ALA A 12 40.77 20.89 -19.29
N ALA A 13 41.58 21.55 -20.09
CA ALA A 13 42.81 22.21 -19.71
C ALA A 13 42.49 23.67 -19.30
N VAL A 14 43.34 24.21 -18.42
CA VAL A 14 43.82 25.60 -18.43
C VAL A 14 42.91 26.67 -17.82
N ILE A 15 43.29 27.05 -16.58
CA ILE A 15 43.38 28.36 -15.92
C ILE A 15 43.44 27.99 -14.42
N THR A 16 44.52 28.03 -13.65
CA THR A 16 45.84 28.67 -13.76
C THR A 16 46.77 27.96 -12.78
N ALA A 17 47.94 27.53 -13.24
CA ALA A 17 49.03 27.14 -12.36
C ALA A 17 49.81 28.38 -11.90
N LEU A 18 50.46 28.26 -10.73
CA LEU A 18 51.34 29.21 -10.03
C LEU A 18 50.64 30.20 -9.09
N LEU A 19 50.66 29.91 -7.78
CA LEU A 19 51.84 30.25 -6.98
C LEU A 19 51.94 29.28 -5.79
N ILE A 20 53.04 28.53 -5.75
CA ILE A 20 53.57 27.94 -4.53
C ILE A 20 54.00 29.11 -3.66
N ILE A 21 53.23 29.41 -2.62
CA ILE A 21 53.72 30.11 -1.44
C ILE A 21 53.60 29.10 -0.31
N THR A 22 54.78 28.66 0.13
CA THR A 22 55.10 27.91 1.35
C THR A 22 53.91 27.40 2.18
N PRO A 23 53.84 26.08 2.47
CA PRO A 23 53.03 25.62 3.58
C PRO A 23 53.62 26.27 4.84
N GLY A 24 52.95 27.32 5.33
CA GLY A 24 53.02 27.62 6.76
C GLY A 24 52.58 26.33 7.41
N THR A 25 53.55 25.61 7.97
CA THR A 25 53.41 24.29 8.61
C THR A 25 51.95 23.95 8.89
N ALA A 26 51.30 23.20 8.00
CA ALA A 26 50.19 22.38 8.45
C ALA A 26 50.83 21.54 9.55
N LYS A 27 50.54 21.86 10.82
CA LYS A 27 50.97 21.03 11.94
C LYS A 27 50.57 19.63 11.51
N ALA A 28 51.55 18.73 11.41
CA ALA A 28 51.29 17.31 11.13
C ALA A 28 50.32 16.69 12.16
N ASP A 29 49.95 17.45 13.19
CA ASP A 29 49.07 17.13 14.30
C ASP A 29 47.69 17.84 14.27
N TYR A 30 47.29 18.60 13.22
CA TYR A 30 45.94 19.21 13.14
C TYR A 30 44.89 18.12 12.90
N GLN A 31 44.26 17.65 13.98
CA GLN A 31 43.19 16.66 13.94
C GLN A 31 42.02 17.15 14.78
N PRO A 32 41.12 17.96 14.19
CA PRO A 32 39.96 18.45 14.89
C PRO A 32 39.12 17.28 15.38
N SER A 33 38.63 17.37 16.61
CA SER A 33 37.74 16.35 17.15
C SER A 33 36.84 16.90 18.23
N VAL A 34 35.68 16.27 18.37
CA VAL A 34 34.77 16.43 19.50
C VAL A 34 34.62 15.08 20.20
N LYS A 35 34.61 15.09 21.53
CA LYS A 35 34.37 13.89 22.35
C LYS A 35 33.45 14.19 23.52
N ILE A 36 32.41 13.38 23.66
CA ILE A 36 31.51 13.38 24.81
C ILE A 36 32.07 12.41 25.87
N ASN A 37 32.02 12.81 27.14
CA ASN A 37 32.54 12.03 28.26
C ASN A 37 31.70 10.79 28.65
N LYS A 38 30.45 10.71 28.19
CA LYS A 38 29.51 9.62 28.49
C LYS A 38 28.92 9.09 27.19
N LYS A 39 28.82 7.77 27.06
CA LYS A 39 28.23 7.11 25.89
C LYS A 39 26.82 6.62 26.11
N ASN A 40 26.47 6.29 27.35
CA ASN A 40 25.14 5.93 27.78
C ASN A 40 24.78 6.75 29.01
N ILE A 41 23.56 7.26 29.06
CA ILE A 41 23.03 8.09 30.13
C ILE A 41 21.63 7.58 30.43
N ASP A 42 21.40 7.12 31.65
CA ASP A 42 20.06 6.77 32.13
C ASP A 42 19.61 7.85 33.11
N VAL A 43 18.48 8.48 32.81
CA VAL A 43 17.91 9.60 33.58
C VAL A 43 16.40 9.44 33.64
N ASP A 44 15.78 10.06 34.64
CA ASP A 44 14.33 10.14 34.70
C ASP A 44 13.84 11.36 33.91
N ILE A 45 12.62 11.31 33.39
CA ILE A 45 12.01 12.40 32.61
C ILE A 45 12.07 13.71 33.39
N LYS A 46 12.30 14.84 32.69
CA LYS A 46 12.47 16.18 33.28
C LYS A 46 13.66 16.34 34.25
N THR A 47 14.45 15.29 34.49
CA THR A 47 15.65 15.37 35.33
C THR A 47 16.83 15.89 34.51
N PRO A 48 17.46 17.01 34.90
CA PRO A 48 18.57 17.53 34.15
C PRO A 48 19.82 16.65 34.29
N PHE A 49 20.53 16.42 33.19
CA PHE A 49 21.81 15.73 33.18
C PHE A 49 22.89 16.58 32.52
N THR A 50 24.15 16.35 32.90
CA THR A 50 25.29 17.10 32.36
C THR A 50 26.22 16.19 31.59
N ILE A 51 26.59 16.62 30.38
CA ILE A 51 27.69 16.06 29.62
C ILE A 51 28.86 17.04 29.59
N LYS A 52 30.07 16.49 29.47
CA LYS A 52 31.28 17.27 29.23
C LYS A 52 31.74 17.00 27.81
N VAL A 53 31.79 18.06 27.01
CA VAL A 53 32.27 18.08 25.64
C VAL A 53 33.73 18.53 25.67
N LYS A 54 34.61 17.72 25.09
CA LYS A 54 36.01 18.10 24.86
C LYS A 54 36.20 18.28 23.36
N THR A 55 36.74 19.43 23.00
CA THR A 55 37.18 19.72 21.64
C THR A 55 38.70 19.75 21.58
N LYS A 56 39.27 19.42 20.43
CA LYS A 56 40.70 19.50 20.16
C LYS A 56 40.89 20.10 18.77
N ASP A 57 41.91 20.95 18.62
CA ASP A 57 42.37 21.51 17.34
C ASP A 57 41.24 22.14 16.50
N LEU A 58 40.35 22.92 17.12
CA LEU A 58 39.32 23.71 16.43
C LEU A 58 39.85 25.12 16.11
N GLY A 59 39.49 25.67 14.95
CA GLY A 59 39.80 27.04 14.56
C GLY A 59 39.06 28.09 15.40
N GLU A 60 39.55 29.35 15.36
CA GLU A 60 39.02 30.45 16.18
C GLU A 60 37.54 30.78 15.93
N ASN A 61 37.00 30.45 14.75
CA ASN A 61 35.61 30.67 14.36
C ASN A 61 34.70 29.44 14.58
N SER A 62 35.18 28.41 15.29
CA SER A 62 34.42 27.17 15.48
C SER A 62 33.33 27.30 16.54
N TRP A 63 32.23 26.57 16.37
CA TRP A 63 31.17 26.47 17.38
C TRP A 63 30.71 25.02 17.59
N ILE A 64 29.93 24.83 18.65
CA ILE A 64 29.29 23.56 18.97
C ILE A 64 27.80 23.68 18.67
N SER A 65 27.29 22.71 17.93
CA SER A 65 25.87 22.48 17.71
C SER A 65 25.46 21.17 18.37
N TYR A 66 24.17 21.03 18.66
CA TYR A 66 23.59 19.83 19.23
C TYR A 66 22.20 19.57 18.67
N ASP A 67 21.87 18.31 18.49
CA ASP A 67 20.52 17.85 18.16
C ASP A 67 20.18 16.58 18.96
N ILE A 68 18.89 16.41 19.24
CA ILE A 68 18.37 15.21 19.89
C ILE A 68 17.43 14.52 18.92
N GLN A 69 17.55 13.20 18.84
CA GLN A 69 16.66 12.35 18.06
C GLN A 69 15.99 11.32 18.97
N LYS A 70 14.70 11.04 18.79
CA LYS A 70 13.95 10.03 19.54
C LYS A 70 13.83 8.75 18.70
N LEU A 71 14.02 7.60 19.33
CA LEU A 71 13.80 6.29 18.69
C LEU A 71 12.30 6.05 18.55
N SER A 72 11.83 5.88 17.31
CA SER A 72 10.43 5.59 16.98
C SER A 72 10.11 4.10 17.15
N SER A 73 8.82 3.76 17.10
CA SER A 73 8.35 2.38 17.14
C SER A 73 8.75 1.55 15.91
N SER A 74 9.12 2.19 14.79
CA SER A 74 9.68 1.51 13.60
C SER A 74 11.15 1.16 13.75
N GLY A 75 11.82 1.68 14.79
CA GLY A 75 13.25 1.49 15.04
C GLY A 75 14.15 2.58 14.45
N ASP A 76 13.57 3.65 13.90
CA ASP A 76 14.30 4.78 13.32
C ASP A 76 14.47 5.94 14.31
N TYR A 77 15.50 6.77 14.13
CA TYR A 77 15.71 7.98 14.95
C TYR A 77 15.16 9.22 14.23
N GLU A 78 14.21 9.89 14.87
CA GLU A 78 13.52 11.08 14.35
C GLU A 78 13.89 12.34 15.14
N TYR A 79 13.92 13.50 14.50
CA TYR A 79 14.25 14.77 15.16
C TYR A 79 13.29 15.07 16.32
N TYR A 80 13.84 15.51 17.45
CA TYR A 80 13.09 15.78 18.67
C TYR A 80 13.42 17.18 19.21
N SER A 81 12.40 18.00 19.45
CA SER A 81 12.55 19.41 19.81
C SER A 81 12.19 19.77 21.26
N ASN A 82 11.48 18.88 21.99
CA ASN A 82 11.00 19.17 23.33
C ASN A 82 12.07 18.89 24.41
N TYR A 83 13.14 19.69 24.40
CA TYR A 83 14.24 19.63 25.36
C TYR A 83 14.77 21.03 25.67
N THR A 84 15.45 21.19 26.80
CA THR A 84 16.25 22.39 27.09
C THR A 84 17.73 22.04 27.18
N CYS A 85 18.59 22.98 26.77
CA CYS A 85 20.03 22.89 26.93
C CYS A 85 20.55 24.21 27.50
N GLU A 86 21.36 24.12 28.55
CA GLU A 86 22.08 25.26 29.11
C GLU A 86 23.59 25.00 29.03
N GLU A 87 24.30 25.85 28.29
CA GLU A 87 25.76 25.81 28.26
C GLU A 87 26.33 26.30 29.59
N LYS A 88 27.18 25.48 30.19
CA LYS A 88 27.89 25.74 31.44
C LYS A 88 29.37 25.92 31.16
N LYS A 89 30.06 26.66 32.05
CA LYS A 89 31.51 26.88 31.98
C LYS A 89 32.28 25.56 31.82
N ASN A 90 33.42 25.64 31.12
CA ASN A 90 34.38 24.56 30.90
C ASN A 90 33.85 23.39 30.04
N GLY A 91 33.11 23.71 28.96
CA GLY A 91 32.63 22.73 27.98
C GLY A 91 31.63 21.75 28.57
N LYS A 92 30.80 22.20 29.52
CA LYS A 92 29.74 21.39 30.12
C LYS A 92 28.41 21.84 29.56
N TYR A 93 27.54 20.90 29.22
CA TYR A 93 26.21 21.19 28.70
C TYR A 93 25.20 20.46 29.57
N LYS A 94 24.22 21.20 30.10
CA LYS A 94 23.15 20.67 30.96
C LYS A 94 21.89 20.53 30.11
N PHE A 95 21.47 19.29 29.88
CA PHE A 95 20.28 18.97 29.08
C PHE A 95 19.14 18.53 29.99
N THR A 96 17.91 18.83 29.60
CA THR A 96 16.67 18.28 30.18
C THR A 96 15.77 17.82 29.03
N ILE A 97 15.31 16.57 29.06
CA ILE A 97 14.40 15.99 28.07
C ILE A 97 13.04 15.79 28.72
N TYR A 98 11.98 16.24 28.06
CA TYR A 98 10.61 16.27 28.61
C TYR A 98 9.72 15.10 28.19
N ASP A 99 10.26 14.16 27.39
CA ASP A 99 9.60 12.91 26.98
C ASP A 99 10.41 11.69 27.47
N SER A 100 9.72 10.59 27.76
CA SER A 100 10.36 9.29 27.98
C SER A 100 10.71 8.59 26.67
N GLY A 101 11.68 7.68 26.71
CA GLY A 101 12.11 6.86 25.57
C GLY A 101 13.62 6.78 25.44
N THR A 102 14.09 6.20 24.34
CA THR A 102 15.51 6.17 23.99
C THR A 102 15.79 7.29 23.00
N PHE A 103 16.77 8.12 23.34
CA PHE A 103 17.19 9.26 22.54
C PHE A 103 18.65 9.14 22.14
N LYS A 104 18.99 9.72 20.99
CA LYS A 104 20.37 9.93 20.57
C LYS A 104 20.66 11.43 20.64
N LEU A 105 21.63 11.79 21.48
CA LEU A 105 22.15 13.15 21.56
C LEU A 105 23.40 13.23 20.69
N ASN A 106 23.33 14.03 19.63
CA ASN A 106 24.44 14.32 18.74
C ASN A 106 25.05 15.67 19.15
N ILE A 107 26.37 15.70 19.34
CA ILE A 107 27.14 16.93 19.54
C ILE A 107 28.07 17.09 18.36
N THR A 108 27.90 18.18 17.62
CA THR A 108 28.66 18.48 16.42
C THR A 108 29.53 19.69 16.65
N ALA A 109 30.84 19.53 16.54
CA ALA A 109 31.75 20.66 16.37
C ALA A 109 31.78 21.06 14.89
N VAL A 110 31.56 22.33 14.61
CA VAL A 110 31.68 22.91 13.28
C VAL A 110 32.96 23.75 13.26
N ASP A 111 33.92 23.33 12.44
CA ASP A 111 35.21 23.99 12.26
C ASP A 111 35.15 24.82 10.97
N ASP A 112 35.08 26.14 11.12
CA ASP A 112 35.03 27.11 10.02
C ASP A 112 36.46 27.51 9.63
N LEU A 113 36.87 27.09 8.43
CA LEU A 113 38.21 27.34 7.88
C LEU A 113 38.27 28.58 6.97
N GLY A 114 37.14 29.30 6.81
CA GLY A 114 37.02 30.42 5.88
C GLY A 114 36.71 30.01 4.43
N ASP A 115 36.45 31.01 3.57
CA ASP A 115 36.14 30.85 2.14
C ASP A 115 35.02 29.84 1.80
N TRP A 116 33.95 29.82 2.62
CA TRP A 116 32.76 28.96 2.44
C TRP A 116 32.99 27.45 2.67
N TYR A 117 34.08 27.06 3.36
CA TYR A 117 34.34 25.67 3.72
C TYR A 117 34.28 25.45 5.23
N TRP A 118 33.40 24.55 5.66
CA TRP A 118 33.33 24.05 7.03
C TRP A 118 33.46 22.53 7.10
N TYR A 119 34.11 22.02 8.14
CA TYR A 119 34.10 20.61 8.49
C TYR A 119 33.26 20.38 9.74
N THR A 120 32.55 19.26 9.78
CA THR A 120 31.75 18.86 10.94
C THR A 120 32.30 17.58 11.53
N TYR A 121 32.41 17.57 12.86
CA TYR A 121 32.85 16.43 13.64
C TYR A 121 31.77 16.14 14.66
N THR A 122 31.16 14.96 14.57
CA THR A 122 30.05 14.59 15.45
C THR A 122 30.47 13.44 16.35
N ASP A 123 30.18 13.60 17.63
CA ASP A 123 30.18 12.50 18.59
C ASP A 123 28.78 12.38 19.20
N SER A 124 28.39 11.17 19.59
CA SER A 124 27.04 10.93 20.11
C SER A 124 27.04 10.07 21.37
N CYS A 125 25.93 10.18 22.11
CA CYS A 125 25.59 9.28 23.20
C CYS A 125 24.11 8.89 23.16
N THR A 126 23.82 7.73 23.72
CA THR A 126 22.44 7.28 23.95
C THR A 126 21.98 7.79 25.31
N VAL A 127 20.79 8.37 25.34
CA VAL A 127 20.11 8.82 26.56
C VAL A 127 18.81 8.04 26.69
N ASN A 128 18.73 7.15 27.69
CA ASN A 128 17.47 6.50 28.03
C ASN A 128 16.78 7.34 29.10
N VAL A 129 15.67 7.95 28.73
CA VAL A 129 14.83 8.74 29.62
C VAL A 129 13.70 7.86 30.10
N ARG A 130 13.73 7.50 31.38
CA ARG A 130 12.74 6.66 32.02
C ARG A 130 11.51 7.50 32.36
N ASN A 131 10.33 6.94 32.12
CA ASN A 131 9.11 7.55 32.64
C ASN A 131 9.13 7.45 34.17
N ILE A 132 8.65 8.49 34.86
CA ILE A 132 8.37 8.49 36.29
C ILE A 132 7.04 9.22 36.51
N GLY A 133 6.27 8.81 37.52
CA GLY A 133 4.96 9.40 37.82
C GLY A 133 3.80 8.62 37.21
N PRO A 134 2.62 9.25 37.05
CA PRO A 134 1.42 8.58 36.54
C PRO A 134 1.65 7.92 35.17
N GLU A 135 1.28 6.64 35.05
CA GLU A 135 1.41 5.87 33.81
C GLU A 135 0.60 6.49 32.66
N LYS A 136 -0.61 6.97 32.96
CA LYS A 136 -1.48 7.69 32.02
C LYS A 136 -1.72 9.10 32.54
N ARG A 137 -1.39 10.11 31.72
CA ARG A 137 -1.64 11.53 32.01
C ARG A 137 -2.88 12.07 31.30
N ASN A 138 -3.23 11.46 30.17
CA ASN A 138 -4.49 11.66 29.49
C ASN A 138 -5.12 10.29 29.29
N MET A 139 -6.42 10.15 29.56
CA MET A 139 -7.10 8.85 29.46
C MET A 139 -8.58 9.02 29.12
N ALA A 140 -9.10 8.11 28.30
CA ALA A 140 -10.52 7.87 28.19
C ALA A 140 -10.95 6.77 29.17
N ILE A 141 -12.08 6.95 29.86
CA ILE A 141 -12.66 5.95 30.75
C ILE A 141 -14.14 5.79 30.42
N LEU A 142 -14.56 4.58 30.08
CA LEU A 142 -15.96 4.25 29.85
C LEU A 142 -16.84 4.58 31.07
N VAL A 143 -17.99 5.21 30.84
CA VAL A 143 -18.95 5.55 31.88
C VAL A 143 -19.32 4.33 32.74
N GLY A 144 -19.35 4.51 34.06
CA GLY A 144 -19.60 3.42 35.03
C GLY A 144 -18.38 2.55 35.35
N SER A 145 -17.28 2.65 34.60
CA SER A 145 -16.05 1.89 34.82
C SER A 145 -15.09 2.60 35.79
N THR A 146 -14.03 1.90 36.17
CA THR A 146 -12.99 2.41 37.07
C THR A 146 -11.60 2.24 36.49
N GLN A 147 -10.73 3.22 36.73
CA GLN A 147 -9.32 3.20 36.33
C GLN A 147 -8.43 3.48 37.54
N LYS A 148 -7.34 2.72 37.67
CA LYS A 148 -6.31 2.99 38.68
C LYS A 148 -5.28 4.00 38.17
N ILE A 149 -4.87 4.90 39.05
CA ILE A 149 -3.78 5.85 38.92
C ILE A 149 -2.50 5.12 39.35
N ASN A 150 -1.94 4.35 38.43
CA ASN A 150 -0.66 3.69 38.66
C ASN A 150 0.47 4.71 38.55
N ILE A 151 1.41 4.65 39.49
CA ILE A 151 2.62 5.50 39.51
C ILE A 151 3.82 4.63 39.13
N ASP A 152 4.46 4.93 38.01
CA ASP A 152 5.73 4.31 37.62
C ASP A 152 6.87 4.93 38.44
N ARG A 153 7.67 4.09 39.11
CA ARG A 153 8.86 4.47 39.90
C ARG A 153 8.60 5.63 40.89
N GLY A 154 7.52 5.50 41.63
CA GLY A 154 7.13 6.43 42.69
C GLY A 154 6.07 5.83 43.60
N GLU A 155 5.67 6.59 44.62
CA GLU A 155 4.63 6.20 45.56
C GLU A 155 3.42 7.13 45.41
N PHE A 156 2.23 6.56 45.21
CA PHE A 156 0.98 7.32 45.22
C PHE A 156 0.73 7.92 46.61
N VAL A 157 0.39 9.21 46.69
CA VAL A 157 0.03 9.88 47.96
C VAL A 157 -1.47 10.15 48.02
N SER A 158 -2.00 10.93 47.09
CA SER A 158 -3.42 11.27 47.04
C SER A 158 -3.85 11.67 45.64
N ALA A 159 -5.15 11.62 45.37
CA ALA A 159 -5.74 12.16 44.17
C ALA A 159 -7.09 12.78 44.49
N GLU A 160 -7.40 13.89 43.84
CA GLU A 160 -8.65 14.62 44.02
C GLU A 160 -9.17 15.18 42.69
N TYR A 161 -10.49 15.27 42.60
CA TYR A 161 -11.15 15.96 41.50
C TYR A 161 -10.85 17.45 41.59
N VAL A 162 -10.38 18.05 40.50
CA VAL A 162 -10.18 19.50 40.44
C VAL A 162 -11.52 20.13 40.06
N VAL A 163 -12.13 20.86 41.00
CA VAL A 163 -13.25 21.73 40.66
C VAL A 163 -12.66 22.90 39.86
N PRO A 164 -13.05 23.12 38.59
CA PRO A 164 -12.59 24.29 37.87
C PRO A 164 -13.02 25.54 38.65
N GLU A 165 -12.06 26.44 38.92
CA GLU A 165 -12.41 27.74 39.47
C GLU A 165 -13.38 28.42 38.48
N PRO A 166 -14.48 29.05 38.96
CA PRO A 166 -15.36 29.76 38.05
C PRO A 166 -14.53 30.81 37.30
N GLU A 167 -14.50 30.71 35.98
CA GLU A 167 -13.89 31.76 35.16
C GLU A 167 -14.57 33.08 35.56
N GLU A 168 -13.78 34.08 35.97
CA GLU A 168 -14.30 35.42 36.14
C GLU A 168 -14.91 35.84 34.80
N ASP A 169 -16.19 36.24 34.84
CA ASP A 169 -17.00 36.72 33.73
C ASP A 169 -16.11 37.49 32.73
N PRO A 170 -16.00 37.07 31.45
CA PRO A 170 -15.32 37.87 30.47
C PRO A 170 -16.03 39.22 30.41
N LEU A 171 -15.29 40.30 30.68
CA LEU A 171 -15.79 41.66 30.51
C LEU A 171 -16.56 41.76 29.19
N GLU A 172 -17.84 42.09 29.33
CA GLU A 172 -18.81 42.37 28.27
C GLU A 172 -18.21 43.41 27.30
N TYR A 173 -17.55 42.92 26.24
CA TYR A 173 -17.18 43.76 25.11
C TYR A 173 -18.38 43.78 24.17
N GLY A 174 -18.93 44.98 24.06
CA GLY A 174 -20.17 45.26 23.36
C GLY A 174 -20.20 44.79 21.92
N ASP A 175 -21.43 44.50 21.50
CA ASP A 175 -21.90 44.31 20.14
C ASP A 175 -21.19 45.24 19.15
N ASP A 176 -20.54 44.66 18.14
CA ASP A 176 -20.36 45.31 16.84
C ASP A 176 -20.29 44.23 15.73
N ASP A 177 -21.40 44.16 14.99
CA ASP A 177 -21.68 43.38 13.78
C ASP A 177 -20.60 43.46 12.70
N TRP A 178 -19.98 42.33 12.30
CA TRP A 178 -19.43 42.17 10.94
C TRP A 178 -19.58 40.73 10.41
N PHE A 179 -20.63 40.54 9.59
CA PHE A 179 -20.78 39.51 8.55
C PHE A 179 -19.57 39.46 7.61
N LEU A 180 -19.03 38.27 7.30
CA LEU A 180 -18.44 37.80 6.02
C LEU A 180 -18.02 36.33 6.26
N GLY A 181 -18.34 35.28 5.50
CA GLY A 181 -19.02 35.07 4.23
C GLY A 181 -18.63 33.65 3.76
N ASP A 182 -19.63 32.83 3.41
CA ASP A 182 -19.50 31.47 2.87
C ASP A 182 -18.55 31.39 1.66
N TRP A 183 -17.43 30.67 1.79
CA TRP A 183 -16.60 30.26 0.65
C TRP A 183 -16.41 28.74 0.70
N PHE A 184 -17.41 28.05 0.15
CA PHE A 184 -17.31 26.66 -0.31
C PHE A 184 -16.29 26.56 -1.46
N TRP A 185 -15.29 25.71 -1.30
CA TRP A 185 -14.59 25.07 -2.42
C TRP A 185 -14.55 23.57 -2.14
N ASP A 186 -15.36 22.84 -2.91
CA ASP A 186 -15.16 21.41 -3.16
C ASP A 186 -13.79 21.24 -3.82
N ASP A 187 -12.89 20.48 -3.18
CA ASP A 187 -11.94 19.67 -3.94
C ASP A 187 -11.77 18.30 -3.29
N TRP A 188 -11.81 17.33 -4.20
CA TRP A 188 -11.94 15.91 -4.03
C TRP A 188 -10.56 15.32 -3.75
N SER A 189 -10.34 14.80 -2.55
CA SER A 189 -9.37 13.71 -2.35
C SER A 189 -9.89 12.76 -1.28
N GLY A 190 -10.31 11.58 -1.76
CA GLY A 190 -10.72 10.46 -0.92
C GLY A 190 -9.55 9.97 -0.08
N GLY A 191 -9.51 10.41 1.16
CA GLY A 191 -8.91 9.70 2.27
C GLY A 191 -9.97 9.63 3.35
N SER A 192 -10.40 8.43 3.73
CA SER A 192 -11.23 8.22 4.92
C SER A 192 -10.38 8.55 6.16
N SER A 193 -10.22 9.85 6.41
CA SER A 193 -9.79 10.38 7.69
C SER A 193 -10.91 10.10 8.68
N SER A 194 -10.57 9.50 9.82
CA SER A 194 -11.49 9.39 10.95
C SER A 194 -11.89 10.81 11.37
N TYR A 195 -13.05 11.26 10.90
CA TYR A 195 -13.60 12.54 11.31
C TYR A 195 -13.92 12.45 12.80
N VAL A 196 -13.19 13.22 13.61
CA VAL A 196 -13.49 13.41 15.03
C VAL A 196 -14.48 14.57 15.07
N ASP A 197 -15.73 14.28 15.43
CA ASP A 197 -16.70 15.32 15.75
C ASP A 197 -16.40 15.83 17.16
N ASP A 198 -15.59 16.89 17.25
CA ASP A 198 -15.14 17.51 18.49
C ASP A 198 -16.23 18.44 19.09
N THR A 199 -17.46 17.95 19.27
CA THR A 199 -18.46 18.64 20.08
C THR A 199 -18.42 18.18 21.54
N TYR A 200 -17.30 18.46 22.22
CA TYR A 200 -17.21 18.31 23.68
C TYR A 200 -17.65 19.60 24.38
N VAL A 201 -18.83 19.57 25.00
CA VAL A 201 -19.28 20.61 25.93
C VAL A 201 -18.55 20.41 27.26
N SER A 202 -17.72 21.38 27.66
CA SER A 202 -17.16 21.46 29.01
C SER A 202 -18.29 21.71 30.02
N SER A 203 -18.98 20.66 30.46
CA SER A 203 -19.97 20.79 31.54
C SER A 203 -19.29 20.66 32.91
N LEU A 204 -19.69 21.53 33.83
CA LEU A 204 -19.24 21.62 35.21
C LEU A 204 -19.74 20.44 36.08
N GLN A 205 -18.82 19.88 36.87
CA GLN A 205 -19.01 18.99 38.04
C GLN A 205 -19.71 17.63 37.84
N GLY A 206 -18.99 16.56 38.22
CA GLY A 206 -19.57 15.24 38.55
C GLY A 206 -19.27 14.12 37.56
N GLU A 207 -18.32 14.34 36.64
CA GLU A 207 -17.91 13.39 35.61
C GLU A 207 -17.23 12.16 36.22
N VAL A 208 -16.44 12.36 37.27
CA VAL A 208 -15.73 11.29 37.98
C VAL A 208 -15.85 11.40 39.50
N THR A 209 -15.62 10.29 40.18
CA THR A 209 -15.34 10.25 41.62
C THR A 209 -13.98 9.62 41.87
N VAL A 210 -13.19 10.18 42.79
CA VAL A 210 -11.85 9.69 43.11
C VAL A 210 -11.84 9.11 44.52
N LYS A 211 -11.37 7.87 44.67
CA LYS A 211 -11.22 7.20 45.97
C LYS A 211 -9.86 6.53 46.05
N GLY A 212 -8.94 7.13 46.81
CA GLY A 212 -7.55 6.67 46.84
C GLY A 212 -6.94 6.77 45.45
N ASP A 213 -6.34 5.68 44.99
CA ASP A 213 -5.70 5.57 43.67
C ASP A 213 -6.70 5.28 42.53
N THR A 214 -8.01 5.28 42.78
CA THR A 214 -9.01 4.81 41.81
C THR A 214 -9.95 5.93 41.38
N ILE A 215 -10.03 6.15 40.08
CA ILE A 215 -10.99 7.05 39.41
C ILE A 215 -12.18 6.20 38.96
N LYS A 216 -13.40 6.61 39.30
CA LYS A 216 -14.64 6.02 38.78
C LYS A 216 -15.33 7.02 37.88
N ALA A 217 -15.57 6.62 36.63
CA ALA A 217 -16.35 7.39 35.67
C ALA A 217 -17.85 7.32 35.99
N VAL A 218 -18.52 8.47 35.99
CA VAL A 218 -19.91 8.63 36.43
C VAL A 218 -20.79 9.19 35.31
N LYS A 219 -20.31 10.21 34.61
CA LYS A 219 -21.06 10.91 33.55
C LYS A 219 -20.09 11.34 32.46
N GLU A 220 -20.53 11.25 31.20
CA GLU A 220 -19.78 11.76 30.05
C GLU A 220 -19.35 13.22 30.24
N GLY A 221 -18.12 13.51 29.82
CA GLY A 221 -17.50 14.82 29.93
C GLY A 221 -15.98 14.73 30.09
N ARG A 222 -15.30 15.86 29.92
CA ARG A 222 -13.86 16.01 30.13
C ARG A 222 -13.62 16.67 31.48
N THR A 223 -12.68 16.16 32.25
CA THR A 223 -12.30 16.73 33.55
C THR A 223 -10.82 16.52 33.86
N THR A 224 -10.36 17.17 34.94
CA THR A 224 -9.01 17.02 35.48
C THR A 224 -9.03 16.33 36.84
N VAL A 225 -8.12 15.39 37.04
CA VAL A 225 -7.83 14.77 38.35
C VAL A 225 -6.41 15.16 38.76
N ARG A 226 -6.28 15.86 39.89
CA ARG A 226 -4.98 16.23 40.46
C ARG A 226 -4.45 15.08 41.28
N VAL A 227 -3.21 14.70 41.01
CA VAL A 227 -2.52 13.60 41.67
C VAL A 227 -1.26 14.12 42.35
N ILE A 228 -1.11 13.74 43.62
CA ILE A 228 0.11 13.93 44.39
C ILE A 228 0.78 12.57 44.52
N TRP A 229 2.06 12.51 44.16
CA TRP A 229 2.88 11.30 44.25
C TRP A 229 4.30 11.65 44.68
N LYS A 230 5.02 10.67 45.24
CA LYS A 230 6.41 10.82 45.68
C LYS A 230 7.37 10.15 44.73
N THR A 231 8.47 10.82 44.42
CA THR A 231 9.61 10.20 43.76
C THR A 231 10.29 9.18 44.69
N GLU A 232 11.16 8.32 44.15
CA GLU A 232 12.00 7.43 44.96
C GLU A 232 12.88 8.19 45.99
N ALA A 233 13.19 9.46 45.72
CA ALA A 233 13.94 10.34 46.62
C ALA A 233 13.07 10.97 47.73
N GLY A 234 11.75 10.72 47.72
CA GLY A 234 10.79 11.23 48.69
C GLY A 234 10.26 12.64 48.41
N GLU A 235 10.55 13.21 47.24
CA GLU A 235 10.01 14.51 46.81
C GLU A 235 8.55 14.36 46.35
N GLU A 236 7.65 15.17 46.89
CA GLU A 236 6.24 15.21 46.47
C GLU A 236 6.06 16.06 45.21
N ILE A 237 5.42 15.48 44.21
CA ILE A 237 5.10 16.11 42.93
C ILE A 237 3.58 16.13 42.78
N THR A 238 3.05 17.29 42.36
CA THR A 238 1.65 17.47 41.99
C THR A 238 1.53 17.54 40.47
N GLU A 239 0.72 16.67 39.88
CA GLU A 239 0.43 16.67 38.44
C GLU A 239 -1.09 16.59 38.19
N ASP A 240 -1.57 17.26 37.16
CA ASP A 240 -2.96 17.26 36.73
C ASP A 240 -3.12 16.28 35.56
N LEU A 241 -4.04 15.31 35.69
CA LEU A 241 -4.35 14.31 34.67
C LEU A 241 -5.66 14.67 33.96
N THR A 242 -5.66 14.63 32.63
CA THR A 242 -6.89 14.77 31.82
C THR A 242 -7.64 13.45 31.79
N VAL A 243 -8.93 13.49 32.10
CA VAL A 243 -9.82 12.32 32.10
C VAL A 243 -11.05 12.64 31.25
N ASP A 244 -11.20 11.90 30.16
CA ASP A 244 -12.38 11.94 29.30
C ASP A 244 -13.28 10.77 29.64
N VAL A 245 -14.47 11.05 30.18
CA VAL A 245 -15.47 10.02 30.40
C VAL A 245 -16.26 9.83 29.12
N THR A 246 -16.22 8.61 28.56
CA THR A 246 -16.81 8.27 27.27
C THR A 246 -17.98 7.30 27.43
N ASP A 247 -18.94 7.32 26.50
CA ASP A 247 -19.91 6.25 26.33
C ASP A 247 -20.03 5.91 24.84
N PRO A 248 -19.02 5.23 24.27
CA PRO A 248 -18.90 5.08 22.82
C PRO A 248 -20.16 4.50 22.19
N VAL A 249 -20.51 5.01 21.01
CA VAL A 249 -21.60 4.51 20.18
C VAL A 249 -21.05 4.14 18.82
N PHE A 250 -21.18 2.86 18.47
CA PHE A 250 -20.78 2.33 17.18
C PHE A 250 -21.97 2.37 16.21
N THR A 251 -21.74 2.93 15.02
CA THR A 251 -22.70 2.88 13.91
C THR A 251 -22.45 1.60 13.11
N PRO A 252 -23.43 0.69 13.01
CA PRO A 252 -23.29 -0.55 12.25
C PRO A 252 -22.93 -0.32 10.79
N TYR A 253 -22.21 -1.27 10.23
CA TYR A 253 -21.82 -1.35 8.84
C TYR A 253 -23.05 -1.57 7.94
N ASP A 254 -23.30 -0.63 7.02
CA ASP A 254 -24.37 -0.73 6.03
C ASP A 254 -23.77 -0.72 4.61
N GLY A 255 -23.79 -1.87 3.95
CA GLY A 255 -23.33 -1.99 2.57
C GLY A 255 -22.93 -3.39 2.13
N TYR A 256 -22.58 -3.49 0.84
CA TYR A 256 -21.99 -4.69 0.25
C TYR A 256 -20.48 -4.51 0.14
N TYR A 257 -19.73 -5.45 0.70
CA TYR A 257 -18.26 -5.38 0.74
C TYR A 257 -17.66 -6.33 -0.29
N LEU A 258 -16.93 -5.80 -1.27
CA LEU A 258 -16.26 -6.60 -2.29
C LEU A 258 -14.89 -7.06 -1.80
N ALA A 259 -14.56 -8.33 -2.05
CA ALA A 259 -13.24 -8.87 -1.75
C ALA A 259 -12.13 -8.06 -2.44
N ASN A 260 -11.03 -7.84 -1.72
CA ASN A 260 -9.87 -7.04 -2.14
C ASN A 260 -10.18 -5.54 -2.36
N SER A 261 -11.18 -5.00 -1.65
CA SER A 261 -11.45 -3.56 -1.63
C SER A 261 -10.55 -2.81 -0.64
N SER A 262 -10.79 -1.51 -0.51
CA SER A 262 -10.10 -0.63 0.44
C SER A 262 -10.42 -0.97 1.91
N TYR A 263 -9.57 -0.45 2.81
CA TYR A 263 -9.79 -0.49 4.25
C TYR A 263 -11.04 0.29 4.65
N ILE A 264 -11.79 -0.23 5.62
CA ILE A 264 -13.03 0.32 6.14
C ILE A 264 -12.84 0.61 7.63
N TYR A 265 -13.07 1.85 8.03
CA TYR A 265 -12.94 2.29 9.41
C TYR A 265 -14.31 2.22 10.12
N PRO A 266 -14.37 1.79 11.39
CA PRO A 266 -15.59 1.89 12.19
C PRO A 266 -15.99 3.36 12.39
N THR A 267 -17.27 3.66 12.25
CA THR A 267 -17.82 4.98 12.60
C THR A 267 -18.25 4.95 14.05
N ILE A 268 -17.63 5.80 14.86
CA ILE A 268 -17.78 5.81 16.32
C ILE A 268 -18.01 7.24 16.78
N THR A 269 -19.04 7.45 17.59
CA THR A 269 -19.34 8.71 18.29
C THR A 269 -19.21 8.53 19.80
N HIS A 270 -19.27 9.62 20.58
CA HIS A 270 -19.11 9.59 22.05
C HIS A 270 -17.79 8.99 22.54
N ARG A 271 -16.72 9.22 21.77
CA ARG A 271 -15.33 8.84 22.07
C ARG A 271 -14.44 10.07 22.09
N SER A 272 -13.27 9.97 22.70
CA SER A 272 -12.27 11.04 22.71
C SER A 272 -11.05 10.71 21.84
N GLU A 273 -10.15 11.67 21.68
CA GLU A 273 -8.81 11.46 21.10
C GLU A 273 -7.96 10.47 21.92
N PHE A 274 -8.27 10.29 23.20
CA PHE A 274 -7.58 9.35 24.09
C PHE A 274 -8.26 7.97 24.15
N SER A 275 -9.34 7.77 23.37
CA SER A 275 -10.05 6.49 23.36
C SER A 275 -9.19 5.38 22.75
N GLU A 276 -9.15 4.25 23.45
CA GLU A 276 -8.45 3.05 22.99
C GLU A 276 -9.42 2.19 22.17
N ILE A 277 -9.13 2.06 20.88
CA ILE A 277 -9.94 1.28 19.94
C ILE A 277 -9.15 0.03 19.55
N THR A 278 -9.75 -1.13 19.75
CA THR A 278 -9.24 -2.39 19.21
C THR A 278 -10.29 -3.02 18.33
N LEU A 279 -9.83 -3.62 17.23
CA LEU A 279 -10.65 -4.28 16.23
C LEU A 279 -10.08 -5.68 16.02
N SER A 280 -10.94 -6.67 15.89
CA SER A 280 -10.57 -8.05 15.57
C SER A 280 -11.63 -8.73 14.72
N THR A 281 -11.27 -9.85 14.11
CA THR A 281 -12.10 -10.67 13.23
C THR A 281 -12.01 -12.12 13.68
N ASP A 282 -13.10 -12.87 13.57
CA ASP A 282 -13.12 -14.31 13.80
C ASP A 282 -12.56 -15.13 12.63
N ASN A 283 -12.38 -14.51 11.45
CA ASN A 283 -11.94 -15.20 10.23
C ASN A 283 -11.07 -14.30 9.34
N ASP A 284 -9.75 -14.46 9.46
CA ASP A 284 -8.73 -13.71 8.72
C ASP A 284 -8.66 -14.02 7.22
N LYS A 285 -9.32 -15.10 6.76
CA LYS A 285 -9.43 -15.43 5.33
C LYS A 285 -10.52 -14.63 4.62
N ILE A 286 -11.48 -14.11 5.38
CA ILE A 286 -12.62 -13.35 4.85
C ILE A 286 -12.39 -11.86 5.09
N CYS A 287 -11.87 -11.49 6.26
CA CYS A 287 -11.64 -10.11 6.66
C CYS A 287 -10.30 -10.02 7.39
N THR A 288 -9.41 -9.10 7.05
CA THR A 288 -8.21 -8.79 7.86
C THR A 288 -8.40 -7.49 8.62
N VAL A 289 -7.66 -7.31 9.71
CA VAL A 289 -7.69 -6.09 10.51
C VAL A 289 -6.29 -5.52 10.61
N SER A 290 -6.15 -4.23 10.34
CA SER A 290 -4.90 -3.48 10.51
C SER A 290 -5.20 -2.00 10.67
N TYR A 291 -4.37 -1.30 11.44
CA TYR A 291 -4.46 0.17 11.62
C TYR A 291 -5.84 0.68 12.08
N GLY A 292 -6.54 -0.09 12.92
CA GLY A 292 -7.89 0.28 13.40
C GLY A 292 -8.99 0.18 12.34
N ALA A 293 -8.70 -0.40 11.18
CA ALA A 293 -9.63 -0.67 10.10
C ALA A 293 -9.64 -2.16 9.75
N TRP A 294 -10.70 -2.60 9.07
CA TRP A 294 -10.77 -3.93 8.49
C TRP A 294 -10.76 -3.87 6.97
N ASN A 295 -10.36 -4.97 6.33
CA ASN A 295 -10.29 -5.10 4.87
C ASN A 295 -10.96 -6.42 4.43
N PRO A 296 -11.92 -6.38 3.49
CA PRO A 296 -12.51 -7.58 2.91
C PRO A 296 -11.51 -8.34 2.02
N GLN A 297 -11.28 -9.62 2.28
CA GLN A 297 -10.29 -10.45 1.58
C GLN A 297 -10.92 -11.55 0.73
N GLY A 298 -11.97 -12.20 1.22
CA GLY A 298 -12.50 -13.41 0.59
C GLY A 298 -14.00 -13.56 0.77
N PHE A 299 -14.64 -14.26 -0.17
CA PHE A 299 -16.08 -14.51 -0.14
C PHE A 299 -16.51 -15.23 1.14
N GLY A 300 -17.52 -14.69 1.83
CA GLY A 300 -18.16 -15.33 2.97
C GLY A 300 -18.60 -14.34 4.03
N THR A 301 -18.78 -14.85 5.25
CA THR A 301 -19.26 -14.08 6.40
C THR A 301 -18.21 -14.13 7.50
N CYS A 302 -17.90 -12.98 8.12
CA CYS A 302 -17.03 -12.86 9.28
C CYS A 302 -17.73 -12.04 10.37
N THR A 303 -17.33 -12.22 11.62
CA THR A 303 -17.75 -11.39 12.75
C THR A 303 -16.61 -10.47 13.14
N LEU A 304 -16.89 -9.17 13.14
CA LEU A 304 -16.00 -8.14 13.64
C LEU A 304 -16.34 -7.86 15.10
N THR A 305 -15.31 -7.75 15.93
CA THR A 305 -15.41 -7.31 17.33
C THR A 305 -14.68 -5.99 17.46
N ILE A 306 -15.39 -4.96 17.91
CA ILE A 306 -14.87 -3.62 18.13
C ILE A 306 -14.95 -3.34 19.63
N VAL A 307 -13.80 -3.10 20.26
CA VAL A 307 -13.76 -2.72 21.68
C VAL A 307 -13.25 -1.29 21.79
N ILE A 308 -14.05 -0.43 22.41
CA ILE A 308 -13.76 1.00 22.57
C ILE A 308 -13.83 1.32 24.06
N ASP A 309 -12.70 1.72 24.65
CA ASP A 309 -12.59 2.01 26.09
C ASP A 309 -13.09 0.86 27.00
N GLY A 310 -13.01 -0.38 26.49
CA GLY A 310 -13.48 -1.59 27.16
C GLY A 310 -14.95 -1.96 26.87
N LYS A 311 -15.73 -1.12 26.18
CA LYS A 311 -17.08 -1.46 25.70
C LYS A 311 -16.99 -2.27 24.42
N GLU A 312 -17.59 -3.45 24.40
CA GLU A 312 -17.57 -4.36 23.26
C GLU A 312 -18.81 -4.21 22.37
N PHE A 313 -18.56 -4.13 21.06
CA PHE A 313 -19.54 -4.21 19.98
C PHE A 313 -19.18 -5.39 19.09
N SER A 314 -20.19 -6.05 18.54
CA SER A 314 -19.99 -7.14 17.60
C SER A 314 -20.95 -6.99 16.42
N GLU A 315 -20.41 -7.19 15.21
CA GLU A 315 -21.17 -7.11 13.98
C GLU A 315 -20.76 -8.21 13.00
N THR A 316 -21.74 -8.85 12.39
CA THR A 316 -21.53 -9.81 11.32
C THR A 316 -21.56 -9.10 9.97
N VAL A 317 -20.48 -9.20 9.20
CA VAL A 317 -20.38 -8.62 7.85
C VAL A 317 -20.26 -9.71 6.79
N ASN A 318 -20.81 -9.43 5.60
CA ASN A 318 -20.74 -10.31 4.44
C ASN A 318 -19.82 -9.71 3.38
N VAL A 319 -18.88 -10.51 2.91
CA VAL A 319 -17.93 -10.18 1.85
C VAL A 319 -18.29 -10.96 0.59
N TYR A 320 -18.39 -10.23 -0.52
CA TYR A 320 -18.82 -10.72 -1.83
C TYR A 320 -17.66 -10.76 -2.81
N ASP A 321 -17.68 -11.72 -3.73
CA ASP A 321 -16.66 -11.92 -4.76
C ASP A 321 -17.35 -12.29 -6.08
N PRO A 322 -17.98 -11.30 -6.73
CA PRO A 322 -18.81 -11.52 -7.91
C PRO A 322 -18.01 -12.14 -9.06
N LYS A 323 -18.44 -13.29 -9.56
CA LYS A 323 -17.75 -14.05 -10.60
C LYS A 323 -18.67 -14.45 -11.72
N LEU A 324 -18.19 -14.29 -12.94
CA LEU A 324 -18.84 -14.82 -14.13
C LEU A 324 -18.49 -16.30 -14.32
N SER A 325 -19.44 -17.10 -14.81
CA SER A 325 -19.18 -18.50 -15.19
C SER A 325 -18.11 -18.64 -16.28
N ASP A 326 -17.96 -17.63 -17.13
CA ASP A 326 -16.88 -17.51 -18.11
C ASP A 326 -16.68 -16.03 -18.49
N GLU A 327 -15.51 -15.48 -18.22
CA GLU A 327 -15.15 -14.09 -18.57
C GLU A 327 -14.79 -13.95 -20.05
N MET A 328 -14.39 -15.05 -20.71
CA MET A 328 -13.95 -15.07 -22.11
C MET A 328 -14.60 -16.26 -22.84
N MET A 329 -15.79 -16.02 -23.38
CA MET A 329 -16.57 -17.02 -24.10
C MET A 329 -16.15 -17.14 -25.57
N LEU A 330 -15.75 -18.34 -25.97
CA LEU A 330 -15.55 -18.71 -27.38
C LEU A 330 -16.69 -19.64 -27.84
N ILE A 331 -17.68 -19.08 -28.54
CA ILE A 331 -18.92 -19.77 -28.89
C ILE A 331 -18.99 -20.03 -30.39
N LYS A 332 -19.40 -21.23 -30.80
CA LYS A 332 -19.63 -21.52 -32.22
C LYS A 332 -20.90 -20.81 -32.69
N LYS A 333 -20.86 -20.19 -33.87
CA LYS A 333 -22.05 -19.59 -34.52
C LYS A 333 -23.27 -20.53 -34.46
N LYS A 334 -24.43 -19.97 -34.14
CA LYS A 334 -25.73 -20.64 -33.94
C LYS A 334 -25.85 -21.51 -32.68
N LYS A 335 -24.84 -21.54 -31.81
CA LYS A 335 -24.93 -22.20 -30.50
C LYS A 335 -25.39 -21.24 -29.42
N THR A 336 -25.90 -21.84 -28.35
CA THR A 336 -26.36 -21.16 -27.14
C THR A 336 -25.56 -21.67 -25.94
N THR A 337 -25.43 -20.81 -24.93
CA THR A 337 -24.86 -21.11 -23.61
C THR A 337 -25.58 -20.23 -22.58
N VAL A 338 -25.28 -20.41 -21.30
CA VAL A 338 -25.77 -19.53 -20.23
C VAL A 338 -24.57 -18.84 -19.60
N LEU A 339 -24.69 -17.53 -19.33
CA LEU A 339 -23.77 -16.74 -18.55
C LEU A 339 -24.39 -16.53 -17.17
N THR A 340 -23.76 -17.02 -16.10
CA THR A 340 -24.25 -16.87 -14.73
C THR A 340 -23.30 -16.02 -13.90
N VAL A 341 -23.83 -15.36 -12.88
CA VAL A 341 -23.06 -14.65 -11.86
C VAL A 341 -23.15 -15.43 -10.54
N THR A 342 -22.03 -15.60 -9.85
CA THR A 342 -21.95 -16.19 -8.51
C THR A 342 -21.21 -15.25 -7.57
N GLY A 343 -21.22 -15.54 -6.26
CA GLY A 343 -20.49 -14.72 -5.27
C GLY A 343 -21.12 -13.36 -4.97
N ILE A 344 -22.42 -13.21 -5.26
CA ILE A 344 -23.23 -12.00 -5.00
C ILE A 344 -24.25 -12.26 -3.88
N PRO A 345 -24.82 -11.21 -3.25
CA PRO A 345 -25.93 -11.35 -2.30
C PRO A 345 -27.19 -11.93 -2.97
N GLU A 346 -28.01 -12.63 -2.18
CA GLU A 346 -29.29 -13.17 -2.68
C GLU A 346 -30.27 -12.04 -3.02
N GLY A 347 -30.96 -12.18 -4.15
CA GLY A 347 -32.02 -11.26 -4.55
C GLY A 347 -31.56 -9.98 -5.25
N ILE A 348 -30.24 -9.73 -5.42
CA ILE A 348 -29.77 -8.60 -6.22
C ILE A 348 -30.22 -8.76 -7.68
N PRO A 349 -30.90 -7.74 -8.26
CA PRO A 349 -31.22 -7.73 -9.68
C PRO A 349 -29.97 -7.73 -10.55
N ILE A 350 -29.97 -8.60 -11.57
CA ILE A 350 -28.88 -8.71 -12.55
C ILE A 350 -29.42 -8.31 -13.92
N THR A 351 -28.73 -7.40 -14.61
CA THR A 351 -29.05 -7.01 -15.98
C THR A 351 -27.93 -7.39 -16.94
N PHE A 352 -28.27 -8.20 -17.95
CA PHE A 352 -27.36 -8.57 -19.03
C PHE A 352 -27.61 -7.73 -20.28
N THR A 353 -26.55 -7.09 -20.81
CA THR A 353 -26.64 -6.27 -22.03
C THR A 353 -25.57 -6.67 -23.03
N SER A 354 -25.97 -7.09 -24.23
CA SER A 354 -25.03 -7.33 -25.33
C SER A 354 -24.71 -6.03 -26.07
N ASN A 355 -23.41 -5.73 -26.20
CA ASN A 355 -22.93 -4.53 -26.89
C ASN A 355 -23.22 -4.57 -28.40
N ASP A 356 -23.06 -5.72 -29.08
CA ASP A 356 -23.52 -5.91 -30.46
C ASP A 356 -24.53 -7.07 -30.58
N LYS A 357 -25.81 -6.69 -30.56
CA LYS A 357 -26.97 -7.60 -30.71
C LYS A 357 -27.00 -8.38 -32.03
N LYS A 358 -26.22 -7.98 -33.04
CA LYS A 358 -26.07 -8.68 -34.33
C LYS A 358 -25.07 -9.83 -34.23
N ILE A 359 -24.07 -9.73 -33.36
CA ILE A 359 -23.05 -10.78 -33.14
C ILE A 359 -23.55 -11.76 -32.08
N VAL A 360 -24.03 -11.29 -30.95
CA VAL A 360 -24.52 -12.08 -29.82
C VAL A 360 -25.85 -11.51 -29.34
N SER A 361 -26.75 -12.30 -28.75
CA SER A 361 -27.79 -11.75 -27.88
C SER A 361 -27.78 -12.47 -26.55
N VAL A 362 -28.25 -11.77 -25.51
CA VAL A 362 -28.47 -12.28 -24.17
C VAL A 362 -29.88 -11.85 -23.73
N ASP A 363 -30.58 -12.69 -22.98
CA ASP A 363 -31.86 -12.36 -22.36
C ASP A 363 -31.69 -12.09 -20.85
N GLY A 364 -32.80 -11.85 -20.14
CA GLY A 364 -32.78 -11.52 -18.71
C GLY A 364 -32.25 -12.66 -17.82
N ASP A 365 -32.30 -13.90 -18.28
CA ASP A 365 -31.83 -15.08 -17.54
C ASP A 365 -30.36 -15.44 -17.88
N GLY A 366 -29.68 -14.59 -18.67
CA GLY A 366 -28.31 -14.82 -19.09
C GLY A 366 -28.16 -15.85 -20.22
N ASN A 367 -29.24 -16.22 -20.93
CA ASN A 367 -29.11 -17.14 -22.08
C ASN A 367 -28.47 -16.43 -23.27
N VAL A 368 -27.24 -16.84 -23.59
CA VAL A 368 -26.43 -16.25 -24.66
C VAL A 368 -26.61 -17.02 -25.97
N LYS A 369 -26.90 -16.32 -27.07
CA LYS A 369 -27.03 -16.89 -28.43
C LYS A 369 -26.05 -16.24 -29.39
N ALA A 370 -25.15 -17.05 -29.96
CA ALA A 370 -24.18 -16.63 -30.96
C ALA A 370 -24.81 -16.54 -32.36
N LYS A 371 -24.89 -15.35 -32.95
CA LYS A 371 -25.61 -15.06 -34.21
C LYS A 371 -24.68 -14.91 -35.41
N LYS A 372 -23.68 -14.02 -35.33
CA LYS A 372 -22.77 -13.67 -36.43
C LYS A 372 -21.33 -13.82 -35.96
N LEU A 373 -20.43 -14.18 -36.88
CA LEU A 373 -18.99 -14.21 -36.58
C LEU A 373 -18.52 -12.80 -36.22
N GLY A 374 -17.66 -12.69 -35.20
CA GLY A 374 -17.10 -11.44 -34.73
C GLY A 374 -16.85 -11.46 -33.23
N ASN A 375 -16.32 -10.34 -32.75
CA ASN A 375 -16.02 -10.07 -31.35
C ASN A 375 -17.02 -9.04 -30.80
N THR A 376 -17.45 -9.24 -29.56
CA THR A 376 -18.26 -8.28 -28.80
C THR A 376 -18.12 -8.61 -27.31
N TYR A 377 -18.84 -7.91 -26.46
CA TYR A 377 -18.93 -8.24 -25.05
C TYR A 377 -20.38 -8.16 -24.55
N ILE A 378 -20.61 -8.76 -23.40
CA ILE A 378 -21.83 -8.64 -22.61
C ILE A 378 -21.46 -7.91 -21.31
N SER A 379 -22.10 -6.77 -21.07
CA SER A 379 -22.06 -6.09 -19.77
C SER A 379 -23.06 -6.74 -18.83
N VAL A 380 -22.64 -6.96 -17.59
CA VAL A 380 -23.45 -7.56 -16.53
C VAL A 380 -23.47 -6.60 -15.35
N HIS A 381 -24.62 -5.97 -15.13
CA HIS A 381 -24.82 -5.03 -14.03
C HIS A 381 -25.47 -5.76 -12.84
N CYS A 382 -24.81 -5.76 -11.69
CA CYS A 382 -25.36 -6.24 -10.42
C CYS A 382 -25.74 -5.01 -9.59
N GLU A 383 -27.04 -4.74 -9.45
CA GLU A 383 -27.57 -3.49 -8.90
C GLU A 383 -27.02 -3.19 -7.49
N GLY A 384 -26.44 -2.00 -7.31
CA GLY A 384 -25.86 -1.56 -6.04
C GLY A 384 -24.56 -2.29 -5.64
N LEU A 385 -24.02 -3.17 -6.48
CA LEU A 385 -22.83 -3.98 -6.16
C LEU A 385 -21.65 -3.72 -7.11
N CYS A 386 -21.77 -4.11 -8.39
CA CYS A 386 -20.67 -4.00 -9.35
C CYS A 386 -21.12 -4.19 -10.80
N ASP A 387 -20.27 -3.75 -11.74
CA ASP A 387 -20.35 -4.09 -13.15
C ASP A 387 -19.27 -5.11 -13.54
N LEU A 388 -19.67 -6.14 -14.27
CA LEU A 388 -18.78 -7.17 -14.82
C LEU A 388 -18.86 -7.17 -16.36
N THR A 389 -17.80 -7.63 -17.01
CA THR A 389 -17.74 -7.74 -18.48
C THR A 389 -17.38 -9.16 -18.90
N CYS A 390 -18.21 -9.78 -19.74
CA CYS A 390 -17.89 -11.02 -20.44
C CYS A 390 -17.49 -10.73 -21.88
N SER A 391 -16.25 -11.03 -22.23
CA SER A 391 -15.76 -10.98 -23.61
C SER A 391 -16.30 -12.15 -24.41
N VAL A 392 -16.82 -11.91 -25.61
CA VAL A 392 -17.41 -12.95 -26.45
C VAL A 392 -16.85 -12.93 -27.86
N THR A 393 -16.28 -14.06 -28.28
CA THR A 393 -15.92 -14.33 -29.68
C THR A 393 -16.84 -15.38 -30.26
N VAL A 394 -17.50 -15.05 -31.37
CA VAL A 394 -18.29 -15.99 -32.14
C VAL A 394 -17.45 -16.56 -33.29
N GLY A 395 -17.01 -17.81 -33.13
CA GLY A 395 -16.18 -18.53 -34.10
C GLY A 395 -16.97 -19.39 -35.09
N ASP A 396 -16.30 -19.83 -36.16
CA ASP A 396 -16.89 -20.65 -37.23
C ASP A 396 -16.97 -22.15 -36.91
N GLY A 397 -16.37 -22.58 -35.80
CA GLY A 397 -16.33 -23.98 -35.36
C GLY A 397 -15.36 -24.86 -36.15
N LYS A 398 -14.45 -24.28 -36.93
CA LYS A 398 -13.39 -25.00 -37.65
C LYS A 398 -12.25 -25.40 -36.72
N LYS A 399 -11.22 -26.01 -37.31
CA LYS A 399 -10.05 -26.59 -36.64
C LYS A 399 -9.34 -25.60 -35.72
N GLY A 400 -9.08 -24.38 -36.18
CA GLY A 400 -8.45 -23.33 -35.36
C GLY A 400 -9.24 -23.03 -34.07
N MET A 401 -10.55 -22.78 -34.19
CA MET A 401 -11.41 -22.55 -33.02
C MET A 401 -11.40 -23.75 -32.06
N LYS A 402 -11.46 -24.98 -32.59
CA LYS A 402 -11.37 -26.18 -31.76
C LYS A 402 -10.01 -26.29 -31.06
N ALA A 403 -8.92 -25.92 -31.73
CA ALA A 403 -7.59 -25.89 -31.14
C ALA A 403 -7.51 -24.85 -30.01
N ALA A 404 -8.04 -23.63 -30.20
CA ALA A 404 -8.14 -22.62 -29.15
C ALA A 404 -8.93 -23.13 -27.93
N LEU A 405 -10.07 -23.80 -28.15
CA LEU A 405 -10.84 -24.43 -27.06
C LEU A 405 -10.06 -25.55 -26.35
N GLN A 406 -9.24 -26.32 -27.07
CA GLN A 406 -8.37 -27.33 -26.45
C GLN A 406 -7.25 -26.68 -25.65
N ALA A 407 -6.64 -25.61 -26.15
CA ALA A 407 -5.61 -24.86 -25.43
C ALA A 407 -6.14 -24.34 -24.08
N LYS A 408 -7.37 -23.79 -24.04
CA LYS A 408 -8.03 -23.36 -22.78
C LYS A 408 -8.15 -24.49 -21.76
N LYS A 409 -8.40 -25.74 -22.19
CA LYS A 409 -8.49 -26.90 -21.27
C LYS A 409 -7.16 -27.27 -20.63
N TYR A 410 -6.04 -26.83 -21.19
CA TYR A 410 -4.72 -27.10 -20.65
C TYR A 410 -4.23 -26.02 -19.69
N ILE A 411 -4.99 -24.94 -19.45
CA ILE A 411 -4.63 -23.90 -18.47
C ILE A 411 -4.38 -24.53 -17.09
N GLY A 412 -3.33 -24.07 -16.41
CA GLY A 412 -2.84 -24.63 -15.15
C GLY A 412 -1.88 -25.82 -15.32
N SER A 413 -1.71 -26.36 -16.52
CA SER A 413 -0.70 -27.40 -16.78
C SER A 413 0.72 -26.84 -16.64
N ALA A 414 1.66 -27.69 -16.24
CA ALA A 414 3.03 -27.30 -15.94
C ALA A 414 3.85 -27.01 -17.21
N TYR A 415 4.77 -26.05 -17.11
CA TYR A 415 5.73 -25.78 -18.17
C TYR A 415 6.96 -26.69 -18.07
N SER A 416 7.36 -27.32 -19.17
CA SER A 416 8.64 -28.04 -19.27
C SER A 416 9.03 -28.30 -20.72
N GLN A 417 10.26 -27.94 -21.11
CA GLN A 417 10.79 -28.28 -22.44
C GLN A 417 11.19 -29.76 -22.51
N GLU A 418 11.82 -30.30 -21.48
CA GLU A 418 12.26 -31.71 -21.44
C GLU A 418 11.07 -32.68 -21.47
N LYS A 419 9.98 -32.34 -20.75
CA LYS A 419 8.77 -33.16 -20.65
C LYS A 419 7.66 -32.71 -21.59
N ARG A 420 7.92 -31.84 -22.57
CA ARG A 420 6.92 -31.15 -23.42
C ARG A 420 5.88 -32.04 -24.12
N MET A 421 6.19 -33.33 -24.30
CA MET A 421 5.26 -34.31 -24.90
C MET A 421 4.59 -35.24 -23.88
N GLN A 422 4.94 -35.15 -22.60
CA GLN A 422 4.33 -35.94 -21.52
C GLN A 422 3.00 -35.32 -21.09
N ASP A 423 2.13 -36.13 -20.49
CA ASP A 423 0.85 -35.65 -19.98
C ASP A 423 1.05 -34.66 -18.83
N GLY A 424 0.27 -33.57 -18.84
CA GLY A 424 0.38 -32.48 -17.87
C GLY A 424 1.54 -31.50 -18.09
N TYR A 425 2.42 -31.74 -19.06
CA TYR A 425 3.56 -30.87 -19.36
C TYR A 425 3.52 -30.32 -20.78
N PHE A 426 3.83 -29.03 -20.91
CA PHE A 426 3.86 -28.32 -22.19
C PHE A 426 5.00 -27.31 -22.25
N ASP A 427 5.65 -27.19 -23.40
CA ASP A 427 6.27 -25.94 -23.83
C ASP A 427 5.35 -25.19 -24.81
N CYS A 428 5.78 -24.03 -25.31
CA CYS A 428 4.96 -23.17 -26.16
C CYS A 428 4.47 -23.87 -27.44
N SER A 429 5.37 -24.55 -28.16
CA SER A 429 5.08 -25.17 -29.45
C SER A 429 4.41 -26.54 -29.32
N SER A 430 4.69 -27.30 -28.26
CA SER A 430 3.94 -28.52 -27.94
C SER A 430 2.52 -28.22 -27.49
N LEU A 431 2.26 -27.11 -26.77
CA LEU A 431 0.90 -26.67 -26.49
C LEU A 431 0.12 -26.40 -27.77
N ALA A 432 0.67 -25.58 -28.67
CA ALA A 432 0.05 -25.28 -29.96
C ALA A 432 -0.21 -26.57 -30.76
N TRP A 433 0.81 -27.40 -30.89
CA TRP A 433 0.73 -28.66 -31.63
C TRP A 433 -0.29 -29.64 -31.04
N ARG A 434 -0.25 -29.88 -29.72
CA ARG A 434 -1.16 -30.81 -29.04
C ARG A 434 -2.59 -30.31 -29.05
N SER A 435 -2.81 -29.01 -28.94
CA SER A 435 -4.14 -28.40 -29.05
C SER A 435 -4.76 -28.63 -30.43
N TYR A 436 -3.97 -28.45 -31.49
CA TYR A 436 -4.41 -28.77 -32.84
C TYR A 436 -4.57 -30.29 -33.06
N LYS A 437 -3.66 -31.12 -32.55
CA LYS A 437 -3.73 -32.58 -32.65
C LYS A 437 -5.01 -33.11 -31.99
N ALA A 438 -5.33 -32.65 -30.79
CA ALA A 438 -6.57 -32.97 -30.07
C ALA A 438 -7.83 -32.46 -30.80
N SER A 439 -7.70 -31.45 -31.66
CA SER A 439 -8.77 -30.97 -32.55
C SER A 439 -8.90 -31.78 -33.86
N GLY A 440 -8.05 -32.79 -34.06
CA GLY A 440 -8.02 -33.65 -35.25
C GLY A 440 -7.12 -33.13 -36.38
N THR A 441 -6.15 -32.26 -36.09
CA THR A 441 -5.25 -31.65 -37.09
C THR A 441 -3.80 -31.71 -36.63
N ALA A 442 -2.94 -32.39 -37.38
CA ALA A 442 -1.50 -32.26 -37.18
C ALA A 442 -1.02 -30.94 -37.82
N ILE A 443 -0.15 -30.20 -37.12
CA ILE A 443 0.42 -28.93 -37.59
C ILE A 443 1.95 -29.03 -37.63
N GLY A 444 2.60 -28.24 -38.49
CA GLY A 444 4.06 -28.19 -38.57
C GLY A 444 4.72 -29.46 -39.14
N GLY A 445 4.06 -30.13 -40.08
CA GLY A 445 4.64 -31.23 -40.86
C GLY A 445 4.88 -32.56 -40.11
N SER A 446 4.50 -32.66 -38.84
CA SER A 446 4.69 -33.86 -38.02
C SER A 446 3.40 -34.26 -37.30
N ASP A 447 3.07 -35.55 -37.35
CA ASP A 447 1.94 -36.14 -36.65
C ASP A 447 2.36 -36.88 -35.36
N LYS A 448 3.66 -37.06 -35.10
CA LYS A 448 4.17 -37.83 -33.96
C LYS A 448 4.79 -36.97 -32.86
N TYR A 449 5.40 -35.85 -33.23
CA TYR A 449 6.17 -35.03 -32.30
C TYR A 449 6.04 -33.55 -32.64
N ALA A 450 5.90 -32.70 -31.63
CA ALA A 450 5.77 -31.27 -31.84
C ALA A 450 7.09 -30.67 -32.37
N PRO A 451 7.09 -29.92 -33.48
CA PRO A 451 8.27 -29.17 -33.92
C PRO A 451 8.63 -28.06 -32.93
N THR A 452 9.79 -27.43 -33.13
CA THR A 452 10.13 -26.19 -32.40
C THR A 452 9.22 -25.05 -32.86
N ALA A 453 9.11 -23.97 -32.08
CA ALA A 453 8.33 -22.79 -32.47
C ALA A 453 8.82 -22.19 -33.81
N ALA A 454 10.14 -22.14 -34.00
CA ALA A 454 10.75 -21.64 -35.23
C ALA A 454 10.43 -22.53 -36.44
N ASP A 455 10.54 -23.86 -36.31
CA ASP A 455 10.21 -24.79 -37.40
C ASP A 455 8.71 -24.76 -37.72
N LEU A 456 7.85 -24.60 -36.71
CA LEU A 456 6.41 -24.45 -36.89
C LEU A 456 6.08 -23.17 -37.66
N GLY A 457 6.72 -22.05 -37.32
CA GLY A 457 6.57 -20.78 -38.03
C GLY A 457 7.06 -20.88 -39.48
N LYS A 458 8.27 -21.42 -39.67
CA LYS A 458 8.86 -21.67 -40.99
C LYS A 458 7.95 -22.50 -41.89
N TYR A 459 7.43 -23.61 -41.37
CA TYR A 459 6.53 -24.50 -42.11
C TYR A 459 5.31 -23.76 -42.67
N TYR A 460 4.71 -22.87 -41.88
CA TYR A 460 3.52 -22.13 -42.31
C TYR A 460 3.83 -20.93 -43.19
N ASP A 461 4.96 -20.27 -42.99
CA ASP A 461 5.40 -19.21 -43.90
C ASP A 461 5.69 -19.77 -45.30
N GLU A 462 6.49 -20.85 -45.40
CA GLU A 462 6.79 -21.53 -46.66
C GLU A 462 5.54 -22.10 -47.35
N ALA A 463 4.51 -22.47 -46.57
CA ALA A 463 3.23 -22.91 -47.09
C ALA A 463 2.28 -21.77 -47.51
N GLY A 464 2.71 -20.50 -47.44
CA GLY A 464 1.91 -19.33 -47.79
C GLY A 464 0.74 -19.08 -46.84
N LYS A 465 0.89 -19.46 -45.56
CA LYS A 465 -0.14 -19.31 -44.50
C LYS A 465 0.15 -18.16 -43.54
N ALA A 466 1.22 -17.40 -43.76
CA ALA A 466 1.44 -16.13 -43.08
C ALA A 466 0.31 -15.15 -43.41
N ILE A 467 -0.27 -14.54 -42.37
CA ILE A 467 -1.29 -13.48 -42.52
C ILE A 467 -0.74 -12.11 -42.14
N ALA A 468 0.35 -12.05 -41.37
CA ALA A 468 1.08 -10.84 -41.04
C ALA A 468 2.51 -11.15 -40.60
N THR A 469 3.42 -10.19 -40.77
CA THR A 469 4.82 -10.23 -40.32
C THR A 469 5.07 -9.22 -39.20
N GLY A 470 4.05 -9.01 -38.36
CA GLY A 470 4.02 -8.01 -37.31
C GLY A 470 2.66 -7.99 -36.63
N TYR A 471 2.45 -7.03 -35.74
CA TYR A 471 1.17 -6.83 -35.07
C TYR A 471 0.05 -6.47 -36.05
N ILE A 472 -1.14 -7.01 -35.80
CA ILE A 472 -2.40 -6.62 -36.44
C ILE A 472 -3.48 -6.50 -35.36
N SER A 473 -4.61 -5.86 -35.68
CA SER A 473 -5.68 -5.71 -34.70
C SER A 473 -6.22 -7.08 -34.25
N PRO A 474 -6.59 -7.26 -32.96
CA PRO A 474 -7.29 -8.45 -32.48
C PRO A 474 -8.55 -8.79 -33.28
N ASP A 475 -9.19 -7.80 -33.91
CA ASP A 475 -10.38 -8.01 -34.74
C ASP A 475 -10.09 -8.66 -36.10
N GLU A 476 -8.83 -8.68 -36.52
CA GLU A 476 -8.35 -9.35 -37.74
C GLU A 476 -7.97 -10.82 -37.49
N LEU A 477 -7.76 -11.16 -36.21
CA LEU A 477 -7.39 -12.50 -35.77
C LEU A 477 -8.61 -13.42 -35.66
N LYS A 478 -8.34 -14.72 -35.83
CA LYS A 478 -9.33 -15.78 -35.66
C LYS A 478 -8.85 -16.77 -34.62
N PRO A 479 -9.77 -17.33 -33.79
CA PRO A 479 -9.44 -18.39 -32.86
C PRO A 479 -8.63 -19.51 -33.53
N GLY A 480 -7.46 -19.80 -32.98
CA GLY A 480 -6.49 -20.76 -33.49
C GLY A 480 -5.32 -20.16 -34.26
N ASP A 481 -5.36 -18.90 -34.68
CA ASP A 481 -4.20 -18.25 -35.31
C ASP A 481 -2.96 -18.39 -34.41
N LEU A 482 -1.82 -18.69 -35.03
CA LEU A 482 -0.54 -18.89 -34.33
C LEU A 482 0.26 -17.60 -34.40
N ILE A 483 0.67 -17.10 -33.24
CA ILE A 483 1.44 -15.86 -33.11
C ILE A 483 2.84 -16.23 -32.65
N PHE A 484 3.84 -15.86 -33.44
CA PHE A 484 5.24 -16.19 -33.20
C PHE A 484 6.02 -14.97 -32.77
N TYR A 485 6.84 -15.16 -31.74
CA TYR A 485 7.64 -14.10 -31.12
C TYR A 485 9.13 -14.40 -31.22
N SER A 486 9.91 -13.32 -31.36
CA SER A 486 11.36 -13.28 -31.31
C SER A 486 11.78 -12.30 -30.23
N THR A 487 12.09 -12.83 -29.04
CA THR A 487 12.59 -12.05 -27.90
C THR A 487 14.12 -12.08 -27.81
N THR A 488 14.76 -13.06 -28.45
CA THR A 488 16.22 -13.25 -28.41
C THR A 488 16.79 -13.67 -29.75
N SER A 489 18.00 -13.21 -30.07
CA SER A 489 18.73 -13.71 -31.24
C SER A 489 19.23 -15.12 -30.97
N ASN A 490 18.69 -16.11 -31.70
CA ASN A 490 18.97 -17.53 -31.48
C ASN A 490 19.41 -18.27 -32.75
N GLY A 491 19.51 -17.58 -33.89
CA GLY A 491 19.99 -18.11 -35.16
C GLY A 491 19.00 -19.05 -35.88
N ARG A 492 17.81 -19.29 -35.31
CA ARG A 492 16.74 -20.06 -35.95
C ARG A 492 15.93 -19.18 -36.90
N TYR A 493 14.98 -19.79 -37.60
CA TYR A 493 14.10 -19.08 -38.52
C TYR A 493 13.40 -17.88 -37.83
N LEU A 494 13.63 -16.67 -38.36
CA LEU A 494 13.19 -15.37 -37.83
C LEU A 494 13.52 -15.12 -36.34
N ASN A 495 14.54 -15.81 -35.80
CA ASN A 495 14.85 -15.82 -34.37
C ASN A 495 13.66 -16.20 -33.46
N ILE A 496 12.69 -16.96 -33.98
CA ILE A 496 11.51 -17.34 -33.21
C ILE A 496 11.90 -18.21 -32.01
N ASP A 497 11.52 -17.76 -30.82
CA ASP A 497 11.70 -18.49 -29.56
C ASP A 497 10.38 -18.87 -28.88
N HIS A 498 9.26 -18.24 -29.26
CA HIS A 498 7.96 -18.49 -28.63
C HIS A 498 6.81 -18.52 -29.64
N VAL A 499 5.76 -19.28 -29.31
CA VAL A 499 4.50 -19.33 -30.06
C VAL A 499 3.32 -19.37 -29.11
N ALA A 500 2.26 -18.66 -29.48
CA ALA A 500 0.98 -18.64 -28.76
C ALA A 500 -0.18 -18.99 -29.69
N VAL A 501 -1.28 -19.50 -29.12
CA VAL A 501 -2.54 -19.74 -29.83
C VAL A 501 -3.50 -18.61 -29.50
N TYR A 502 -3.97 -17.88 -30.52
CA TYR A 502 -5.00 -16.87 -30.32
C TYR A 502 -6.33 -17.54 -29.92
N TYR A 503 -6.91 -17.09 -28.81
CA TYR A 503 -8.15 -17.65 -28.27
C TYR A 503 -9.37 -16.88 -28.75
N GLY A 504 -9.37 -15.56 -28.61
CA GLY A 504 -10.51 -14.69 -28.92
C GLY A 504 -10.33 -13.29 -28.38
N ALA A 505 -11.43 -12.55 -28.28
CA ALA A 505 -11.47 -11.20 -27.76
C ALA A 505 -11.25 -11.16 -26.25
N ASN A 506 -10.67 -10.06 -25.80
CA ASN A 506 -10.59 -9.72 -24.39
C ASN A 506 -10.86 -8.21 -24.25
N TYR A 507 -12.04 -7.84 -23.78
CA TYR A 507 -12.44 -6.47 -23.52
C TYR A 507 -12.12 -6.13 -22.07
N GLY A 508 -11.27 -5.13 -21.87
CA GLY A 508 -10.92 -4.62 -20.55
C GLY A 508 -10.74 -3.10 -20.60
N ASN A 509 -10.86 -2.45 -19.45
CA ASN A 509 -10.59 -1.02 -19.34
C ASN A 509 -9.10 -0.79 -19.55
N VAL A 510 -8.77 0.09 -20.48
CA VAL A 510 -7.40 0.53 -20.72
C VAL A 510 -7.29 1.96 -20.23
N SER A 511 -6.74 2.10 -19.02
CA SER A 511 -6.41 3.40 -18.44
C SER A 511 -5.02 3.85 -18.90
N SER A 512 -4.90 5.10 -19.35
CA SER A 512 -3.61 5.76 -19.55
C SER A 512 -3.46 6.95 -18.63
N TRP A 513 -2.24 7.50 -18.52
CA TRP A 513 -1.97 8.76 -17.83
C TRP A 513 -2.81 9.95 -18.34
N TYR A 514 -3.40 9.86 -19.53
CA TYR A 514 -4.23 10.90 -20.16
C TYR A 514 -5.75 10.67 -20.05
N GLY A 515 -6.18 9.61 -19.36
CA GLY A 515 -7.60 9.32 -19.13
C GLY A 515 -7.99 7.86 -19.40
N ASP A 516 -9.24 7.55 -19.08
CA ASP A 516 -9.90 6.26 -19.35
C ASP A 516 -10.41 6.24 -20.80
N TYR A 517 -9.90 5.31 -21.61
CA TYR A 517 -10.33 5.12 -23.00
C TYR A 517 -11.53 4.15 -23.13
N GLY A 518 -12.02 3.63 -22.00
CA GLY A 518 -13.11 2.65 -21.97
C GLY A 518 -12.65 1.24 -22.33
N LEU A 519 -13.61 0.38 -22.66
CA LEU A 519 -13.39 -1.03 -22.96
C LEU A 519 -12.83 -1.22 -24.39
N GLU A 520 -11.58 -1.66 -24.49
CA GLU A 520 -10.96 -2.04 -25.78
C GLU A 520 -10.71 -3.54 -25.88
N ASN A 521 -10.79 -4.08 -27.10
CA ASN A 521 -10.43 -5.46 -27.36
C ASN A 521 -8.89 -5.59 -27.44
N THR A 522 -8.27 -6.08 -26.37
CA THR A 522 -6.83 -6.38 -26.33
C THR A 522 -6.49 -7.78 -26.86
N GLY A 523 -7.51 -8.62 -27.11
CA GLY A 523 -7.36 -10.02 -27.49
C GLY A 523 -6.75 -10.90 -26.40
N ALA A 524 -7.08 -12.19 -26.44
CA ALA A 524 -6.57 -13.21 -25.55
C ALA A 524 -5.77 -14.26 -26.32
N ILE A 525 -4.60 -14.61 -25.79
CA ILE A 525 -3.80 -15.75 -26.24
C ILE A 525 -3.69 -16.78 -25.13
N VAL A 526 -3.59 -18.05 -25.52
CA VAL A 526 -3.18 -19.14 -24.62
C VAL A 526 -1.79 -19.59 -25.04
N HIS A 527 -0.88 -19.62 -24.07
CA HIS A 527 0.51 -20.03 -24.29
C HIS A 527 1.06 -20.78 -23.09
N SER A 528 2.21 -21.46 -23.25
CA SER A 528 2.95 -22.11 -22.17
C SER A 528 4.30 -21.42 -22.00
N ARG A 529 4.58 -20.88 -20.82
CA ARG A 529 5.85 -20.23 -20.44
C ARG A 529 6.22 -20.58 -19.00
N THR A 530 7.33 -20.07 -18.48
CA THR A 530 7.67 -20.15 -17.05
C THR A 530 6.46 -19.69 -16.22
N GLY A 531 5.91 -20.59 -15.39
CA GLY A 531 4.62 -20.41 -14.69
C GLY A 531 3.47 -21.29 -15.18
N GLY A 532 3.64 -22.01 -16.30
CA GLY A 532 2.66 -22.95 -16.84
C GLY A 532 1.82 -22.39 -18.00
N VAL A 533 0.81 -23.16 -18.39
CA VAL A 533 -0.16 -22.78 -19.43
C VAL A 533 -1.15 -21.76 -18.86
N GLN A 534 -1.27 -20.61 -19.51
CA GLN A 534 -2.07 -19.49 -19.01
C GLN A 534 -2.65 -18.65 -20.15
N PHE A 535 -3.65 -17.83 -19.80
CA PHE A 535 -4.09 -16.72 -20.62
C PHE A 535 -3.11 -15.54 -20.50
N SER A 536 -2.97 -14.80 -21.59
CA SER A 536 -2.31 -13.49 -21.60
C SER A 536 -3.04 -12.56 -22.58
N ASN A 537 -2.96 -11.25 -22.32
CA ASN A 537 -3.45 -10.22 -23.24
C ASN A 537 -2.57 -10.18 -24.49
N TYR A 538 -3.16 -10.26 -25.68
CA TYR A 538 -2.41 -10.20 -26.93
C TYR A 538 -1.78 -8.81 -27.15
N SER A 539 -2.54 -7.74 -26.94
CA SER A 539 -2.10 -6.36 -27.15
C SER A 539 -1.09 -5.85 -26.12
N TRP A 540 -0.82 -6.60 -25.05
CA TRP A 540 0.25 -6.24 -24.10
C TRP A 540 1.63 -6.76 -24.53
N TYR A 541 1.69 -7.60 -25.59
CA TYR A 541 2.93 -8.09 -26.19
C TYR A 541 3.34 -7.28 -27.45
N VAL A 542 2.81 -6.07 -27.62
CA VAL A 542 2.94 -5.26 -28.85
C VAL A 542 4.33 -4.66 -29.06
N PRO A 543 5.13 -4.32 -28.03
CA PRO A 543 6.49 -3.80 -28.28
C PRO A 543 7.56 -4.87 -28.58
N ASP A 544 7.39 -6.14 -28.18
CA ASP A 544 8.50 -7.09 -28.06
C ASP A 544 8.42 -8.31 -29.01
N GLY A 545 8.32 -8.04 -30.31
CA GLY A 545 8.86 -8.98 -31.29
C GLY A 545 7.89 -10.03 -31.85
N ILE A 546 6.61 -9.70 -32.09
CA ILE A 546 5.81 -10.49 -33.04
C ILE A 546 6.47 -10.39 -34.42
N VAL A 547 6.96 -11.51 -34.94
CA VAL A 547 7.66 -11.58 -36.23
C VAL A 547 6.83 -12.27 -37.31
N LEU A 548 5.85 -13.07 -36.90
CA LEU A 548 5.03 -13.84 -37.82
C LEU A 548 3.70 -14.21 -37.16
N ILE A 549 2.61 -14.07 -37.92
CA ILE A 549 1.31 -14.59 -37.55
C ILE A 549 0.85 -15.50 -38.68
N CYS A 550 0.48 -16.73 -38.35
CA CYS A 550 0.02 -17.72 -39.32
C CYS A 550 -1.39 -18.19 -39.02
N ARG A 551 -2.12 -18.57 -40.08
CA ARG A 551 -3.44 -19.19 -40.01
C ARG A 551 -3.39 -20.61 -40.60
N PRO A 552 -3.15 -21.64 -39.77
CA PRO A 552 -3.25 -23.04 -40.15
C PRO A 552 -4.61 -23.41 -40.76
#